data_AF-A0A971HUW0-F1
#
_entry.id   AF-A0A971HUW0-F1
#
_cell.length_a   1.000
_cell.length_b   1.000
_cell.length_c   1.000
_cell.angle_alpha   90.00
_cell.angle_beta   90.00
_cell.angle_gamma   90.00
#
_symmetry.space_group_name_H-M   'P 1'
#
loop_
_entity.id
_entity.type
_entity.pdbx_description
1 polymer ?
#
loop_
_entity_poly.entity_id
_entity_poly.type
_entity_poly.pdbx_seq_one_letter_code
_entity_poly.pdbx_strand_id
1 'polypeptide(L)'
;MHTLPPGLSPSALRKLDSKTLLQLTAYAQQEIARRGLNNRPTYKAPKAARLFQVPESIKYLTPAQLHTLQQSFHTWLLAAKDGRSKQSRTRIWLLFLLLRYTGMRLGEVIELDDRTDFDLDQGLVHIAGDASRQIPLPTALVDSLRLFFDTPMSLELRGQVFHLDQGYVRRIFSQQEQDTGIPRELLNPRVLRHSRAVELLRAGVPVVIVDAMLGYQGSSCPYISFSHADTLRIMTHYVYEEKKMKTSARNMFIGQVSTIRASGILSEVEITTATGLKVVSVITKESFTNLGLAMGMTVMATIKAPWVVLVKKESTLKTSARNLFCGQISALNSDQIMAEVVVDLDDGTKITSLITDESATKLALNIGDEICAMVKAFSVILTIA
;
A
#
# COMPACT_ATOMS: atom_id res chain seq x y z
N MET A 1 -3.80 -32.19 18.38
CA MET A 1 -3.72 -33.65 18.49
C MET A 1 -4.96 -34.25 17.84
N HIS A 2 -4.83 -34.94 16.70
CA HIS A 2 -5.98 -35.62 16.06
C HIS A 2 -6.20 -36.96 16.75
N THR A 3 -7.29 -37.08 17.51
CA THR A 3 -7.74 -38.35 18.07
C THR A 3 -8.27 -39.26 16.96
N LEU A 4 -7.86 -40.53 16.95
CA LEU A 4 -8.38 -41.52 16.01
C LEU A 4 -9.90 -41.71 16.23
N PRO A 5 -10.68 -41.91 15.16
CA PRO A 5 -12.11 -42.16 15.30
C PRO A 5 -12.39 -43.45 16.09
N PRO A 6 -13.51 -43.51 16.82
CA PRO A 6 -13.87 -44.69 17.60
C PRO A 6 -13.96 -45.93 16.70
N GLY A 7 -13.24 -47.00 17.09
CA GLY A 7 -13.13 -48.25 16.33
C GLY A 7 -11.80 -48.47 15.59
N LEU A 8 -10.95 -47.43 15.46
CA LEU A 8 -9.61 -47.55 14.87
C LEU A 8 -8.53 -47.39 15.93
N SER A 9 -7.79 -48.48 16.21
CA SER A 9 -6.70 -48.46 17.18
C SER A 9 -5.34 -48.11 16.53
N PRO A 10 -4.46 -47.37 17.22
CA PRO A 10 -3.09 -47.13 16.75
C PRO A 10 -2.30 -48.41 16.46
N SER A 11 -2.62 -49.50 17.18
CA SER A 11 -2.00 -50.80 17.03
C SER A 11 -2.44 -51.54 15.76
N ALA A 12 -3.66 -51.31 15.27
CA ALA A 12 -4.13 -51.89 14.00
C ALA A 12 -3.46 -51.22 12.79
N LEU A 13 -3.32 -49.89 12.81
CA LEU A 13 -2.69 -49.12 11.73
C LEU A 13 -1.19 -49.42 11.57
N ARG A 14 -0.48 -49.71 12.68
CA ARG A 14 0.95 -50.09 12.66
C ARG A 14 1.22 -51.45 12.02
N LYS A 15 0.20 -52.31 11.85
CA LYS A 15 0.34 -53.64 11.21
C LYS A 15 0.16 -53.60 9.70
N LEU A 16 -0.25 -52.47 9.14
CA LEU A 16 -0.46 -52.30 7.70
C LEU A 16 0.85 -51.90 7.02
N ASP A 17 1.11 -52.47 5.85
CA ASP A 17 2.25 -52.09 5.04
C ASP A 17 2.03 -50.72 4.35
N SER A 18 3.11 -50.12 3.85
CA SER A 18 3.08 -48.80 3.23
C SER A 18 2.16 -48.74 2.01
N LYS A 19 2.06 -49.84 1.25
CA LYS A 19 1.21 -49.94 0.07
C LYS A 19 -0.27 -49.91 0.43
N THR A 20 -0.67 -50.66 1.46
CA THR A 20 -2.04 -50.67 1.95
C THR A 20 -2.43 -49.33 2.57
N LEU A 21 -1.52 -48.67 3.28
CA LEU A 21 -1.76 -47.31 3.81
C LEU A 21 -1.97 -46.27 2.71
N LEU A 22 -1.20 -46.34 1.62
CA LEU A 22 -1.39 -45.47 0.45
C LEU A 22 -2.74 -45.73 -0.25
N GLN A 23 -3.13 -47.00 -0.39
CA GLN A 23 -4.43 -47.37 -0.97
C GLN A 23 -5.61 -46.90 -0.10
N LEU A 24 -5.52 -47.06 1.22
CA LEU A 24 -6.51 -46.54 2.16
C LEU A 24 -6.61 -45.01 2.11
N THR A 25 -5.48 -44.33 1.94
CA THR A 25 -5.44 -42.86 1.78
C THR A 25 -6.15 -42.45 0.48
N ALA A 26 -5.86 -43.11 -0.64
CA ALA A 26 -6.50 -42.83 -1.91
C ALA A 26 -8.02 -43.10 -1.86
N TYR A 27 -8.42 -44.22 -1.25
CA TYR A 27 -9.84 -44.56 -1.07
C TYR A 27 -10.56 -43.56 -0.18
N ALA A 28 -9.94 -43.16 0.94
CA ALA A 28 -10.49 -42.14 1.83
C ALA A 28 -10.65 -40.80 1.11
N GLN A 29 -9.66 -40.36 0.31
CA GLN A 29 -9.75 -39.13 -0.48
C GLN A 29 -10.88 -39.17 -1.50
N GLN A 30 -11.05 -40.31 -2.18
CA GLN A 30 -12.13 -40.51 -3.15
C GLN A 30 -13.51 -40.48 -2.48
N GLU A 31 -13.64 -41.08 -1.30
CA GLU A 31 -14.89 -41.11 -0.55
C GLU A 31 -15.23 -39.75 0.09
N ILE A 32 -14.22 -38.99 0.54
CA ILE A 32 -14.36 -37.59 0.98
C ILE A 32 -14.85 -36.71 -0.18
N ALA A 33 -14.30 -36.89 -1.38
CA ALA A 33 -14.73 -36.17 -2.58
C ALA A 33 -16.17 -36.52 -2.97
N ARG A 34 -16.51 -37.82 -2.96
CA ARG A 34 -17.87 -38.33 -3.26
C ARG A 34 -18.92 -37.79 -2.29
N ARG A 35 -18.57 -37.66 -1.00
CA ARG A 35 -19.47 -37.14 0.05
C ARG A 35 -19.49 -35.61 0.15
N GLY A 36 -18.75 -34.90 -0.70
CA GLY A 36 -18.67 -33.43 -0.66
C GLY A 36 -18.01 -32.86 0.60
N LEU A 37 -17.29 -33.70 1.37
CA LEU A 37 -16.66 -33.32 2.64
C LEU A 37 -15.39 -32.48 2.47
N ASN A 38 -14.92 -32.31 1.23
CA ASN A 38 -13.83 -31.40 0.87
C ASN A 38 -14.21 -29.91 1.06
N ASN A 39 -15.50 -29.58 1.07
CA ASN A 39 -15.98 -28.23 1.34
C ASN A 39 -16.30 -28.05 2.83
N ARG A 40 -15.28 -28.09 3.68
CA ARG A 40 -15.35 -27.31 4.92
C ARG A 40 -15.18 -25.85 4.54
N PRO A 41 -16.15 -24.94 4.81
CA PRO A 41 -15.87 -23.53 4.75
C PRO A 41 -14.77 -23.28 5.79
N THR A 42 -13.53 -23.15 5.33
CA THR A 42 -12.49 -22.54 6.13
C THR A 42 -12.94 -21.10 6.29
N TYR A 43 -13.50 -20.76 7.45
CA TYR A 43 -13.53 -19.38 7.89
C TYR A 43 -12.09 -18.96 8.15
N LYS A 44 -11.32 -18.77 7.07
CA LYS A 44 -10.18 -17.87 7.09
C LYS A 44 -10.79 -16.53 7.45
N ALA A 45 -10.35 -15.93 8.56
CA ALA A 45 -10.58 -14.50 8.76
C ALA A 45 -10.29 -13.80 7.42
N PRO A 46 -11.19 -12.93 6.93
CA PRO A 46 -11.00 -12.30 5.64
C PRO A 46 -9.61 -11.66 5.63
N LYS A 47 -8.75 -12.11 4.71
CA LYS A 47 -7.46 -11.46 4.46
C LYS A 47 -7.75 -9.96 4.35
N ALA A 48 -6.96 -9.09 4.97
CA ALA A 48 -7.18 -7.64 4.92
C ALA A 48 -7.40 -7.09 3.49
N ALA A 49 -6.91 -7.79 2.47
CA ALA A 49 -7.17 -7.53 1.04
C ALA A 49 -8.59 -7.86 0.52
N ARG A 50 -9.50 -8.41 1.33
CA ARG A 50 -10.89 -8.76 0.97
C ARG A 50 -11.90 -8.21 1.98
N LEU A 51 -11.76 -6.94 2.37
CA LEU A 51 -12.81 -6.25 3.14
C LEU A 51 -14.15 -6.19 2.39
N PHE A 52 -14.11 -6.16 1.05
CA PHE A 52 -15.28 -6.22 0.18
C PHE A 52 -14.89 -6.77 -1.21
N GLN A 53 -15.88 -7.26 -1.96
CA GLN A 53 -15.73 -7.61 -3.37
C GLN A 53 -16.31 -6.49 -4.23
N VAL A 54 -15.61 -6.18 -5.32
CA VAL A 54 -16.11 -5.26 -6.35
C VAL A 54 -16.97 -6.07 -7.32
N PRO A 55 -18.23 -5.69 -7.59
CA PRO A 55 -19.07 -6.38 -8.57
C PRO A 55 -18.39 -6.51 -9.94
N GLU A 56 -18.58 -7.64 -10.63
CA GLU A 56 -17.97 -7.88 -11.96
C GLU A 56 -18.39 -6.86 -13.02
N SER A 57 -19.55 -6.22 -12.83
CA SER A 57 -20.05 -5.14 -13.70
C SER A 57 -19.24 -3.85 -13.59
N ILE A 58 -18.50 -3.64 -12.49
CA ILE A 58 -17.69 -2.44 -12.27
C ILE A 58 -16.28 -2.68 -12.77
N LYS A 59 -15.99 -2.11 -13.94
CA LYS A 59 -14.63 -2.06 -14.50
C LYS A 59 -13.76 -1.07 -13.70
N TYR A 60 -12.61 -1.53 -13.25
CA TYR A 60 -11.57 -0.76 -12.56
C TYR A 60 -10.17 -1.29 -12.92
N LEU A 61 -9.14 -0.47 -12.72
CA LEU A 61 -7.74 -0.82 -12.93
C LEU A 61 -7.11 -1.27 -11.61
N THR A 62 -6.29 -2.32 -11.67
CA THR A 62 -5.47 -2.74 -10.52
C THR A 62 -4.37 -1.72 -10.22
N PRO A 63 -3.77 -1.72 -9.01
CA PRO A 63 -2.66 -0.83 -8.70
C PRO A 63 -1.47 -0.95 -9.65
N ALA A 64 -1.19 -2.15 -10.16
CA ALA A 64 -0.13 -2.38 -11.15
C ALA A 64 -0.50 -1.76 -12.51
N GLN A 65 -1.74 -1.97 -12.98
CA GLN A 65 -2.20 -1.37 -14.23
C GLN A 65 -2.26 0.17 -14.15
N LEU A 66 -2.68 0.75 -13.02
CA LEU A 66 -2.64 2.20 -12.80
C LEU A 66 -1.22 2.75 -12.87
N HIS A 67 -0.25 2.05 -12.26
CA HIS A 67 1.16 2.44 -12.34
C HIS A 67 1.67 2.37 -13.78
N THR A 68 1.42 1.26 -14.49
CA THR A 68 1.79 1.10 -15.90
C THR A 68 1.18 2.19 -16.78
N LEU A 69 -0.11 2.50 -16.59
CA LEU A 69 -0.80 3.55 -17.34
C LEU A 69 -0.20 4.94 -17.07
N GLN A 70 0.09 5.26 -15.81
CA GLN A 70 0.73 6.53 -15.44
C GLN A 70 2.12 6.67 -16.09
N GLN A 71 2.92 5.60 -16.09
CA GLN A 71 4.24 5.60 -16.75
C GLN A 71 4.13 5.78 -18.27
N SER A 72 3.12 5.18 -18.89
CA SER A 72 2.84 5.35 -20.32
C SER A 72 2.51 6.81 -20.67
N PHE A 73 1.62 7.45 -19.91
CA PHE A 73 1.30 8.87 -20.10
C PHE A 73 2.52 9.78 -19.88
N HIS A 74 3.34 9.49 -18.87
CA HIS A 74 4.56 10.24 -18.61
C HIS A 74 5.58 10.09 -19.74
N THR A 75 5.78 8.87 -20.24
CA THR A 75 6.64 8.59 -21.40
C THR A 75 6.14 9.32 -22.65
N TRP A 76 4.83 9.28 -22.89
CA TRP A 76 4.19 10.01 -23.98
C TRP A 76 4.39 11.52 -23.87
N LEU A 77 4.32 12.11 -22.67
CA LEU A 77 4.65 13.52 -22.44
C LEU A 77 6.12 13.82 -22.82
N LEU A 78 7.07 13.01 -22.34
CA LEU A 78 8.50 13.22 -22.59
C LEU A 78 8.87 13.09 -24.08
N ALA A 79 8.10 12.34 -24.85
CA ALA A 79 8.29 12.21 -26.30
C ALA A 79 7.83 13.43 -27.13
N ALA A 80 7.43 14.54 -26.51
CA ALA A 80 7.08 15.78 -27.22
C ALA A 80 8.31 16.39 -27.92
N LYS A 81 8.17 16.75 -29.21
CA LYS A 81 9.28 17.21 -30.04
C LYS A 81 9.47 18.74 -30.06
N ASP A 82 8.41 19.47 -29.75
CA ASP A 82 8.37 20.93 -29.82
C ASP A 82 7.59 21.51 -28.64
N GLY A 83 7.70 22.83 -28.44
CA GLY A 83 7.06 23.53 -27.33
C GLY A 83 5.53 23.39 -27.33
N ARG A 84 4.86 23.57 -28.48
CA ARG A 84 3.38 23.49 -28.54
C ARG A 84 2.90 22.08 -28.22
N SER A 85 3.57 21.07 -28.77
CA SER A 85 3.29 19.68 -28.41
C SER A 85 3.53 19.44 -26.92
N LYS A 86 4.64 19.93 -26.36
CA LYS A 86 4.94 19.75 -24.93
C LYS A 86 3.87 20.37 -24.05
N GLN A 87 3.44 21.61 -24.34
CA GLN A 87 2.34 22.28 -23.63
C GLN A 87 1.05 21.45 -23.69
N SER A 88 0.63 21.04 -24.88
CA SER A 88 -0.58 20.21 -25.06
C SER A 88 -0.51 18.88 -24.28
N ARG A 89 0.62 18.18 -24.36
CA ARG A 89 0.82 16.92 -23.63
C ARG A 89 0.88 17.13 -22.12
N THR A 90 1.47 18.22 -21.63
CA THR A 90 1.48 18.54 -20.20
C THR A 90 0.07 18.79 -19.68
N ARG A 91 -0.79 19.48 -20.43
CA ARG A 91 -2.21 19.67 -20.08
C ARG A 91 -2.93 18.33 -19.93
N ILE A 92 -2.73 17.42 -20.89
CA ILE A 92 -3.32 16.07 -20.85
C ILE A 92 -2.76 15.25 -19.67
N TRP A 93 -1.46 15.36 -19.38
CA TRP A 93 -0.84 14.72 -18.23
C TRP A 93 -1.45 15.18 -16.90
N LEU A 94 -1.56 16.50 -16.71
CA LEU A 94 -2.18 17.07 -15.51
C LEU A 94 -3.66 16.68 -15.40
N LEU A 95 -4.40 16.70 -16.51
CA LEU A 95 -5.78 16.21 -16.56
C LEU A 95 -5.87 14.73 -16.16
N PHE A 96 -4.97 13.88 -16.66
CA PHE A 96 -4.91 12.47 -16.28
C PHE A 96 -4.65 12.31 -14.78
N LEU A 97 -3.70 13.06 -14.21
CA LEU A 97 -3.41 13.01 -12.78
C LEU A 97 -4.58 13.50 -11.93
N LEU A 98 -5.27 14.56 -12.36
CA LEU A 98 -6.50 15.03 -11.70
C LEU A 98 -7.56 13.93 -11.69
N LEU A 99 -7.88 13.33 -12.84
CA LEU A 99 -8.82 12.20 -12.90
C LEU A 99 -8.40 11.04 -11.98
N ARG A 100 -7.11 10.71 -11.98
CA ARG A 100 -6.52 9.60 -11.23
C ARG A 100 -6.60 9.78 -9.71
N TYR A 101 -6.34 10.98 -9.21
CA TYR A 101 -6.23 11.24 -7.77
C TYR A 101 -7.51 11.82 -7.15
N THR A 102 -8.36 12.46 -7.95
CA THR A 102 -9.62 13.05 -7.45
C THR A 102 -10.83 12.17 -7.72
N GLY A 103 -10.78 11.30 -8.74
CA GLY A 103 -11.94 10.56 -9.20
C GLY A 103 -13.03 11.44 -9.83
N MET A 104 -12.71 12.68 -10.19
CA MET A 104 -13.62 13.56 -10.93
C MET A 104 -14.06 12.95 -12.27
N ARG A 105 -15.23 13.35 -12.74
CA ARG A 105 -15.70 13.04 -14.10
C ARG A 105 -14.88 13.86 -15.10
N LEU A 106 -14.69 13.34 -16.32
CA LEU A 106 -14.02 14.10 -17.38
C LEU A 106 -14.67 15.47 -17.60
N GLY A 107 -16.00 15.53 -17.60
CA GLY A 107 -16.74 16.78 -17.74
C GLY A 107 -16.55 17.76 -16.59
N GLU A 108 -16.15 17.31 -15.39
CA GLU A 108 -15.80 18.23 -14.30
C GLU A 108 -14.38 18.76 -14.48
N VAL A 109 -13.42 17.91 -14.86
CA VAL A 109 -12.01 18.31 -15.00
C VAL A 109 -11.80 19.30 -16.13
N ILE A 110 -12.48 19.12 -17.26
CA ILE A 110 -12.32 20.02 -18.42
C ILE A 110 -12.90 21.41 -18.22
N GLU A 111 -13.73 21.61 -17.19
CA GLU A 111 -14.35 22.91 -16.85
C GLU A 111 -13.63 23.61 -15.70
N LEU A 112 -12.52 23.03 -15.19
CA LEU A 112 -11.74 23.64 -14.12
C LEU A 112 -10.99 24.89 -14.60
N ASP A 113 -11.13 25.98 -13.85
CA ASP A 113 -10.37 27.21 -13.99
C ASP A 113 -9.13 27.18 -13.07
N ASP A 114 -7.93 27.24 -13.67
CA ASP A 114 -6.66 27.20 -12.93
C ASP A 114 -6.41 28.39 -11.99
N ARG A 115 -7.22 29.44 -12.06
CA ARG A 115 -7.11 30.66 -11.25
C ARG A 115 -8.01 30.64 -10.02
N THR A 116 -9.17 30.00 -10.11
CA THR A 116 -10.19 30.06 -9.06
C THR A 116 -10.42 28.73 -8.36
N ASP A 117 -10.18 27.62 -9.05
CA ASP A 117 -10.60 26.31 -8.55
C ASP A 117 -9.49 25.56 -7.81
N PHE A 118 -8.29 26.15 -7.70
CA PHE A 118 -7.15 25.54 -7.03
C PHE A 118 -6.63 26.41 -5.88
N ASP A 119 -6.62 25.86 -4.68
CA ASP A 119 -5.83 26.39 -3.56
C ASP A 119 -4.54 25.54 -3.46
N LEU A 120 -3.51 25.94 -4.21
CA LEU A 120 -2.23 25.20 -4.26
C LEU A 120 -1.39 25.37 -3.00
N ASP A 121 -1.73 26.28 -2.09
CA ASP A 121 -1.04 26.44 -0.81
C ASP A 121 -1.58 25.42 0.20
N GLN A 122 -2.89 25.18 0.19
CA GLN A 122 -3.53 24.11 0.97
C GLN A 122 -3.54 22.76 0.24
N GLY A 123 -3.16 22.74 -1.03
CA GLY A 123 -3.18 21.53 -1.86
C GLY A 123 -4.60 21.02 -2.12
N LEU A 124 -5.56 21.90 -2.35
CA LEU A 124 -6.96 21.58 -2.58
C LEU A 124 -7.38 21.94 -4.02
N VAL A 125 -8.30 21.16 -4.57
CA VAL A 125 -9.11 21.54 -5.74
C VAL A 125 -10.58 21.69 -5.31
N HIS A 126 -11.22 22.73 -5.81
CA HIS A 126 -12.61 23.08 -5.60
C HIS A 126 -13.42 22.69 -6.83
N ILE A 127 -14.49 21.93 -6.63
CA ILE A 127 -15.43 21.59 -7.69
C ILE A 127 -16.71 22.37 -7.41
N ALA A 128 -17.14 23.18 -8.37
CA ALA A 128 -18.38 23.95 -8.29
C ALA A 128 -19.59 23.17 -8.85
N GLY A 129 -20.80 23.71 -8.63
CA GLY A 129 -22.06 23.14 -9.12
C GLY A 129 -22.83 22.32 -8.08
N ASP A 130 -23.81 21.54 -8.54
CA ASP A 130 -24.76 20.82 -7.67
C ASP A 130 -24.08 19.86 -6.69
N ALA A 131 -22.93 19.27 -7.09
CA ALA A 131 -22.11 18.38 -6.27
C ALA A 131 -20.82 19.06 -5.79
N SER A 132 -20.95 20.30 -5.30
CA SER A 132 -19.82 21.08 -4.85
C SER A 132 -19.08 20.40 -3.71
N ARG A 133 -17.76 20.35 -3.82
CA ARG A 133 -16.87 19.68 -2.87
C ARG A 133 -15.44 20.16 -3.03
N GLN A 134 -14.65 19.91 -2.00
CA GLN A 134 -13.22 20.20 -1.98
C GLN A 134 -12.47 18.87 -1.88
N ILE A 135 -11.41 18.70 -2.66
CA ILE A 135 -10.65 17.45 -2.71
C ILE A 135 -9.16 17.76 -2.51
N PRO A 136 -8.49 17.10 -1.54
CA PRO A 136 -7.04 17.21 -1.40
C PRO A 136 -6.29 16.55 -2.55
N LEU A 137 -5.24 17.23 -2.99
CA LEU A 137 -4.34 16.81 -4.06
C LEU A 137 -3.02 16.29 -3.48
N PRO A 138 -2.42 15.25 -4.06
CA PRO A 138 -1.07 14.84 -3.68
C PRO A 138 -0.06 15.96 -3.93
N THR A 139 0.93 16.12 -3.04
CA THR A 139 1.97 17.16 -3.15
C THR A 139 2.66 17.15 -4.52
N ALA A 140 2.99 15.96 -5.05
CA ALA A 140 3.63 15.85 -6.36
C ALA A 140 2.77 16.40 -7.52
N LEU A 141 1.44 16.30 -7.41
CA LEU A 141 0.52 16.91 -8.37
C LEU A 141 0.46 18.42 -8.15
N VAL A 142 0.39 18.90 -6.90
CA VAL A 142 0.45 20.33 -6.57
C VAL A 142 1.71 20.98 -7.13
N ASP A 143 2.88 20.34 -6.94
CA ASP A 143 4.16 20.82 -7.47
C ASP A 143 4.15 20.88 -9.00
N SER A 144 3.59 19.85 -9.64
CA SER A 144 3.47 19.79 -11.11
C SER A 144 2.52 20.86 -11.65
N LEU A 145 1.41 21.13 -10.95
CA LEU A 145 0.45 22.17 -11.29
C LEU A 145 1.10 23.55 -11.15
N ARG A 146 1.74 23.82 -10.00
CA ARG A 146 2.43 25.09 -9.73
C ARG A 146 3.49 25.37 -10.79
N LEU A 147 4.36 24.40 -11.06
CA LEU A 147 5.39 24.51 -12.10
C LEU A 147 4.79 24.84 -13.47
N PHE A 148 3.70 24.17 -13.86
CA PHE A 148 3.08 24.41 -15.15
C PHE A 148 2.36 25.77 -15.20
N PHE A 149 1.63 26.16 -14.17
CA PHE A 149 0.90 27.43 -14.09
C PHE A 149 1.85 28.64 -14.14
N ASP A 150 3.07 28.50 -13.63
CA ASP A 150 4.07 29.59 -13.62
C ASP A 150 4.93 29.63 -14.91
N THR A 151 4.81 28.64 -15.79
CA THR A 151 5.59 28.59 -17.03
C THR A 151 5.05 29.62 -18.04
N PRO A 152 5.90 30.42 -18.74
CA PRO A 152 5.42 31.43 -19.71
C PRO A 152 4.48 30.88 -20.78
N MET A 153 4.69 29.63 -21.17
CA MET A 153 3.85 28.94 -22.15
C MET A 153 2.41 28.71 -21.67
N SER A 154 2.13 28.65 -20.37
CA SER A 154 0.75 28.48 -19.87
C SER A 154 0.00 29.80 -19.67
N LEU A 155 0.69 30.94 -19.73
CA LEU A 155 0.09 32.27 -19.51
C LEU A 155 -1.04 32.58 -20.50
N GLU A 156 -0.89 32.19 -21.76
CA GLU A 156 -1.93 32.34 -22.80
C GLU A 156 -3.17 31.47 -22.56
N LEU A 157 -3.07 30.48 -21.68
CA LEU A 157 -4.12 29.51 -21.36
C LEU A 157 -4.76 29.73 -19.99
N ARG A 158 -4.42 30.82 -19.29
CA ARG A 158 -4.94 31.09 -17.94
C ARG A 158 -6.47 31.15 -17.94
N GLY A 159 -7.07 30.42 -17.00
CA GLY A 159 -8.50 30.18 -16.89
C GLY A 159 -9.04 29.10 -17.84
N GLN A 160 -8.19 28.50 -18.68
CA GLN A 160 -8.60 27.54 -19.71
C GLN A 160 -7.61 26.38 -19.85
N VAL A 161 -6.72 26.19 -18.87
CA VAL A 161 -5.68 25.16 -18.91
C VAL A 161 -6.28 23.77 -19.16
N PHE A 162 -7.46 23.47 -18.61
CA PHE A 162 -8.09 22.16 -18.77
C PHE A 162 -9.18 22.10 -19.86
N HIS A 163 -9.49 23.23 -20.51
CA HIS A 163 -10.48 23.30 -21.59
C HIS A 163 -9.95 22.56 -22.83
N LEU A 164 -10.31 21.28 -22.92
CA LEU A 164 -9.82 20.32 -23.89
C LEU A 164 -11.00 19.59 -24.53
N ASP A 165 -10.88 19.27 -25.81
CA ASP A 165 -11.87 18.44 -26.49
C ASP A 165 -11.94 17.04 -25.85
N GLN A 166 -13.15 16.63 -25.45
CA GLN A 166 -13.36 15.32 -24.82
C GLN A 166 -13.01 14.17 -25.76
N GLY A 167 -13.27 14.32 -27.06
CA GLY A 167 -12.93 13.32 -28.07
C GLY A 167 -11.42 13.09 -28.14
N TYR A 168 -10.65 14.17 -28.11
CA TYR A 168 -9.20 14.15 -28.08
C TYR A 168 -8.67 13.43 -26.85
N VAL A 169 -9.17 13.77 -25.65
CA VAL A 169 -8.77 13.10 -24.41
C VAL A 169 -9.04 11.59 -24.50
N ARG A 170 -10.25 11.19 -24.90
CA ARG A 170 -10.63 9.77 -25.04
C ARG A 170 -9.77 9.03 -26.06
N ARG A 171 -9.35 9.71 -27.14
CA ARG A 171 -8.43 9.16 -28.13
C ARG A 171 -7.05 8.91 -27.54
N ILE A 172 -6.49 9.85 -26.76
CA ILE A 172 -5.18 9.65 -26.12
C ILE A 172 -5.21 8.47 -25.15
N PHE A 173 -6.29 8.32 -24.36
CA PHE A 173 -6.49 7.15 -23.50
C PHE A 173 -6.48 5.85 -24.31
N SER A 174 -7.21 5.78 -25.42
CA SER A 174 -7.25 4.60 -26.29
C SER A 174 -5.87 4.27 -26.88
N GLN A 175 -5.05 5.27 -27.19
CA GLN A 175 -3.71 5.07 -27.74
C GLN A 175 -2.75 4.39 -26.75
N GLN A 176 -2.99 4.50 -25.43
CA GLN A 176 -2.15 3.87 -24.42
C GLN A 176 -2.23 2.33 -24.42
N GLU A 177 -3.19 1.73 -25.15
CA GLU A 177 -3.33 0.27 -25.24
C GLU A 177 -2.06 -0.40 -25.76
N GLN A 178 -1.42 0.19 -26.78
CA GLN A 178 -0.23 -0.36 -27.43
C GLN A 178 0.97 -0.43 -26.48
N ASP A 179 1.13 0.58 -25.63
CA ASP A 179 2.29 0.72 -24.74
C ASP A 179 2.10 0.00 -23.40
N THR A 180 0.85 -0.26 -23.01
CA THR A 180 0.52 -0.80 -21.67
C THR A 180 0.04 -2.24 -21.68
N GLY A 181 -0.49 -2.74 -22.81
CA GLY A 181 -1.19 -4.02 -22.88
C GLY A 181 -2.50 -4.06 -22.09
N ILE A 182 -3.00 -2.91 -21.61
CA ILE A 182 -4.27 -2.81 -20.89
C ILE A 182 -5.40 -2.83 -21.92
N PRO A 183 -6.44 -3.67 -21.76
CA PRO A 183 -7.57 -3.70 -22.68
C PRO A 183 -8.21 -2.33 -22.87
N ARG A 184 -8.49 -1.94 -24.12
CA ARG A 184 -9.10 -0.64 -24.46
C ARG A 184 -10.32 -0.25 -23.65
N GLU A 185 -11.14 -1.23 -23.29
CA GLU A 185 -12.36 -1.01 -22.49
C GLU A 185 -12.09 -0.51 -21.06
N LEU A 186 -10.87 -0.68 -20.55
CA LEU A 186 -10.43 -0.15 -19.26
C LEU A 186 -9.76 1.22 -19.37
N LEU A 187 -9.37 1.64 -20.58
CA LEU A 187 -8.64 2.88 -20.84
C LEU A 187 -9.62 4.04 -21.07
N ASN A 188 -10.31 4.47 -20.00
CA ASN A 188 -11.16 5.65 -20.05
C ASN A 188 -11.31 6.35 -18.68
N PRO A 189 -11.73 7.63 -18.66
CA PRO A 189 -11.88 8.39 -17.42
C PRO A 189 -12.86 7.79 -16.40
N ARG A 190 -13.93 7.12 -16.85
CA ARG A 190 -14.91 6.50 -15.95
C ARG A 190 -14.28 5.36 -15.15
N VAL A 191 -13.42 4.56 -15.79
CA VAL A 191 -12.69 3.47 -15.12
C VAL A 191 -11.67 4.02 -14.13
N LEU A 192 -10.99 5.15 -14.41
CA LEU A 192 -10.12 5.82 -13.42
C LEU A 192 -10.90 6.24 -12.17
N ARG A 193 -12.09 6.83 -12.36
CA ARG A 193 -12.99 7.18 -11.25
C ARG A 193 -13.37 5.96 -10.39
N HIS A 194 -13.78 4.85 -11.01
CA HIS A 194 -14.06 3.63 -10.25
C HIS A 194 -12.81 3.09 -9.55
N SER A 195 -11.66 3.16 -10.22
CA SER A 195 -10.38 2.72 -9.64
C SER A 195 -10.04 3.54 -8.40
N ARG A 196 -10.25 4.86 -8.44
CA ARG A 196 -10.06 5.74 -7.28
C ARG A 196 -10.98 5.35 -6.12
N ALA A 197 -12.26 5.12 -6.39
CA ALA A 197 -13.21 4.65 -5.38
C ALA A 197 -12.75 3.36 -4.71
N VAL A 198 -12.34 2.37 -5.52
CA VAL A 198 -11.88 1.07 -5.05
C VAL A 198 -10.59 1.19 -4.23
N GLU A 199 -9.64 2.05 -4.62
CA GLU A 199 -8.42 2.32 -3.85
C GLU A 199 -8.74 2.89 -2.46
N LEU A 200 -9.59 3.91 -2.39
CA LEU A 200 -9.97 4.56 -1.13
C LEU A 200 -10.71 3.60 -0.19
N LEU A 201 -11.68 2.85 -0.73
CA LEU A 201 -12.41 1.84 0.05
C LEU A 201 -11.47 0.74 0.58
N ARG A 202 -10.49 0.30 -0.23
CA ARG A 202 -9.48 -0.68 0.21
C ARG A 202 -8.50 -0.11 1.23
N ALA A 203 -8.26 1.20 1.22
CA ALA A 203 -7.50 1.90 2.25
C ALA A 203 -8.29 2.08 3.55
N GLY A 204 -9.59 1.73 3.58
CA GLY A 204 -10.44 1.84 4.76
C GLY A 204 -11.19 3.17 4.88
N VAL A 205 -11.18 4.00 3.82
CA VAL A 205 -11.98 5.23 3.79
C VAL A 205 -13.46 4.86 3.85
N PRO A 206 -14.27 5.44 4.77
CA PRO A 206 -15.69 5.17 4.85
C PRO A 206 -16.41 5.47 3.54
N VAL A 207 -17.36 4.62 3.13
CA VAL A 207 -18.08 4.77 1.85
C VAL A 207 -18.76 6.13 1.69
N VAL A 208 -19.30 6.69 2.78
CA VAL A 208 -19.93 8.03 2.78
C VAL A 208 -18.93 9.13 2.41
N ILE A 209 -17.67 9.00 2.85
CA ILE A 209 -16.59 9.92 2.49
C ILE A 209 -16.19 9.73 1.01
N VAL A 210 -16.10 8.48 0.54
CA VAL A 210 -15.82 8.19 -0.88
C VAL A 210 -16.93 8.75 -1.78
N ASP A 211 -18.19 8.58 -1.40
CA ASP A 211 -19.34 9.12 -2.14
C ASP A 211 -19.32 10.64 -2.18
N ALA A 212 -19.03 11.28 -1.04
CA ALA A 212 -18.83 12.73 -0.95
C ALA A 212 -17.68 13.20 -1.85
N MET A 213 -16.53 12.51 -1.86
CA MET A 213 -15.38 12.84 -2.72
C MET A 213 -15.73 12.77 -4.20
N LEU A 214 -16.54 11.78 -4.56
CA LEU A 214 -16.91 11.53 -5.94
C LEU A 214 -18.09 12.41 -6.36
N GLY A 215 -18.78 13.10 -5.46
CA GLY A 215 -19.95 13.91 -5.76
C GLY A 215 -21.17 13.06 -6.11
N TYR A 216 -21.33 11.90 -5.47
CA TYR A 216 -22.59 11.16 -5.52
C TYR A 216 -23.63 11.88 -4.66
N GLN A 217 -24.73 12.27 -5.29
CA GLN A 217 -25.85 12.94 -4.62
C GLN A 217 -26.70 11.90 -3.89
N GLY A 218 -26.86 12.07 -2.58
CA GLY A 218 -27.61 11.18 -1.70
C GLY A 218 -26.69 10.25 -0.92
N SER A 219 -26.74 10.34 0.41
CA SER A 219 -26.07 9.39 1.28
C SER A 219 -26.66 8.00 1.05
N SER A 220 -25.88 7.10 0.46
CA SER A 220 -26.22 5.67 0.38
C SER A 220 -26.47 5.08 1.77
N CYS A 221 -25.95 5.72 2.82
CA CYS A 221 -26.13 5.36 4.22
C CYS A 221 -26.88 6.45 5.00
N PRO A 222 -28.13 6.21 5.46
CA PRO A 222 -28.86 7.18 6.29
C PRO A 222 -28.33 7.27 7.73
N TYR A 223 -27.48 6.33 8.15
CA TYR A 223 -27.07 6.18 9.55
C TYR A 223 -25.80 6.95 9.92
N ILE A 224 -25.02 7.40 8.94
CA ILE A 224 -23.71 8.03 9.17
C ILE A 224 -23.63 9.29 8.30
N SER A 225 -23.26 10.41 8.93
CA SER A 225 -22.92 11.67 8.26
C SER A 225 -21.61 12.22 8.83
N PHE A 226 -20.87 12.93 7.99
CA PHE A 226 -19.63 13.60 8.38
C PHE A 226 -19.75 15.08 8.07
N SER A 227 -19.15 15.93 8.90
CA SER A 227 -19.02 17.35 8.57
C SER A 227 -18.08 17.52 7.36
N HIS A 228 -18.17 18.67 6.69
CA HIS A 228 -17.24 19.01 5.60
C HIS A 228 -15.77 18.99 6.08
N ALA A 229 -15.52 19.51 7.30
CA ALA A 229 -14.18 19.53 7.89
C ALA A 229 -13.65 18.12 8.19
N ASP A 230 -14.49 17.23 8.72
CA ASP A 230 -14.08 15.83 9.00
C ASP A 230 -13.83 15.06 7.70
N THR A 231 -14.68 15.30 6.71
CA THR A 231 -14.53 14.73 5.35
C THR A 231 -13.18 15.10 4.77
N LEU A 232 -12.81 16.39 4.82
CA LEU A 232 -11.50 16.87 4.38
C LEU A 232 -10.36 16.31 5.20
N ARG A 233 -10.46 16.26 6.54
CA ARG A 233 -9.41 15.68 7.39
C ARG A 233 -9.15 14.22 7.08
N ILE A 234 -10.22 13.43 6.93
CA ILE A 234 -10.15 12.01 6.58
C ILE A 234 -9.50 11.85 5.20
N MET A 235 -9.98 12.58 4.19
CA MET A 235 -9.38 12.51 2.85
C MET A 235 -7.92 12.94 2.82
N THR A 236 -7.59 14.03 3.51
CA THR A 236 -6.22 14.57 3.56
C THR A 236 -5.29 13.56 4.22
N HIS A 237 -5.74 12.92 5.30
CA HIS A 237 -5.02 11.81 5.90
C HIS A 237 -4.76 10.71 4.87
N TYR A 238 -5.78 10.23 4.14
CA TYR A 238 -5.58 9.15 3.16
C TYR A 238 -4.76 9.54 1.93
N VAL A 239 -4.88 10.77 1.42
CA VAL A 239 -4.01 11.29 0.35
C VAL A 239 -2.57 11.40 0.83
N TYR A 240 -2.35 11.72 2.11
CA TYR A 240 -1.04 11.68 2.74
C TYR A 240 -0.54 10.24 2.97
N GLU A 241 -1.42 9.32 3.38
CA GLU A 241 -1.10 7.88 3.49
C GLU A 241 -0.86 7.23 2.11
N GLU A 242 -1.36 7.78 1.00
CA GLU A 242 -0.96 7.34 -0.35
C GLU A 242 0.51 7.63 -0.64
N LYS A 243 1.06 8.68 -0.01
CA LYS A 243 2.49 8.95 0.05
C LYS A 243 3.20 8.04 1.06
N LYS A 244 2.50 7.43 2.03
CA LYS A 244 3.03 6.29 2.79
C LYS A 244 3.17 5.07 1.88
N MET A 245 4.22 5.14 1.08
CA MET A 245 5.22 4.09 0.98
C MET A 245 4.62 2.72 0.64
N LYS A 246 4.39 2.49 -0.67
CA LYS A 246 4.54 1.14 -1.25
C LYS A 246 5.99 0.69 -1.12
N THR A 247 6.46 0.51 0.10
CA THR A 247 7.72 -0.15 0.34
C THR A 247 7.46 -1.63 0.45
N SER A 248 8.38 -2.41 -0.08
CA SER A 248 8.46 -3.84 0.21
C SER A 248 8.81 -4.15 1.68
N ALA A 249 9.02 -3.13 2.52
CA ALA A 249 9.34 -3.31 3.92
C ALA A 249 8.09 -3.80 4.66
N ARG A 250 8.21 -4.93 5.35
CA ARG A 250 7.10 -5.58 6.05
C ARG A 250 7.01 -5.20 7.52
N ASN A 251 8.07 -4.59 8.04
CA ASN A 251 8.19 -4.21 9.43
C ASN A 251 8.21 -2.70 9.53
N MET A 252 7.35 -2.15 10.37
CA MET A 252 7.13 -0.72 10.50
C MET A 252 6.91 -0.36 11.96
N PHE A 253 7.69 0.59 12.44
CA PHE A 253 7.64 1.08 13.81
C PHE A 253 7.44 2.59 13.76
N ILE A 254 6.40 3.08 14.43
CA ILE A 254 6.13 4.52 14.54
C ILE A 254 6.45 4.95 15.96
N GLY A 255 7.24 6.00 16.09
CA GLY A 255 7.68 6.50 17.39
C GLY A 255 8.28 7.88 17.32
N GLN A 256 8.64 8.42 18.48
CA GLN A 256 9.30 9.73 18.59
C GLN A 256 10.82 9.56 18.62
N VAL A 257 11.54 10.48 17.99
CA VAL A 257 13.00 10.55 18.08
C VAL A 257 13.40 10.84 19.52
N SER A 258 14.04 9.87 20.17
CA SER A 258 14.40 9.93 21.59
C SER A 258 15.89 10.16 21.82
N THR A 259 16.75 9.94 20.83
CA THR A 259 18.18 10.29 20.88
C THR A 259 18.73 10.52 19.49
N ILE A 260 19.60 11.52 19.33
CA ILE A 260 20.36 11.78 18.10
C ILE A 260 21.84 11.86 18.45
N ARG A 261 22.69 11.12 17.73
CA ARG A 261 24.15 11.25 17.78
C ARG A 261 24.67 11.53 16.38
N ALA A 262 25.04 12.78 16.13
CA ALA A 262 25.61 13.19 14.86
C ALA A 262 27.13 13.03 14.87
N SER A 263 27.68 12.49 13.78
CA SER A 263 29.10 12.53 13.44
C SER A 263 29.31 13.36 12.16
N GLY A 264 30.56 13.49 11.70
CA GLY A 264 30.86 14.22 10.47
C GLY A 264 30.16 13.67 9.22
N ILE A 265 29.88 12.38 9.17
CA ILE A 265 29.39 11.67 7.96
C ILE A 265 28.04 10.98 8.22
N LEU A 266 27.86 10.37 9.38
CA LEU A 266 26.69 9.57 9.74
C LEU A 266 25.96 10.17 10.96
N SER A 267 24.67 9.89 11.07
CA SER A 267 23.86 10.21 12.23
C SER A 267 23.17 8.94 12.73
N GLU A 268 23.38 8.61 14.01
CA GLU A 268 22.62 7.57 14.73
C GLU A 268 21.38 8.24 15.33
N VAL A 269 20.21 7.66 15.07
CA VAL A 269 18.91 8.14 15.55
C VAL A 269 18.21 6.99 16.26
N GLU A 270 17.86 7.19 17.52
CA GLU A 270 17.00 6.28 18.30
C GLU A 270 15.56 6.80 18.28
N ILE A 271 14.62 5.88 18.07
CA ILE A 271 13.19 6.12 18.04
C ILE A 271 12.56 5.29 19.14
N THR A 272 11.65 5.88 19.90
CA THR A 272 10.87 5.18 20.92
C THR A 272 9.40 5.16 20.52
N THR A 273 8.84 3.97 20.37
CA THR A 273 7.40 3.77 20.06
C THR A 273 6.53 4.14 21.26
N ALA A 274 5.22 4.28 21.05
CA ALA A 274 4.26 4.53 22.14
C ALA A 274 4.28 3.41 23.21
N THR A 275 4.68 2.21 22.84
CA THR A 275 4.83 1.04 23.71
C THR A 275 6.17 0.98 24.44
N GLY A 276 7.10 1.89 24.15
CA GLY A 276 8.44 1.94 24.75
C GLY A 276 9.50 1.12 24.01
N LEU A 277 9.17 0.44 22.90
CA LEU A 277 10.17 -0.22 22.06
C LEU A 277 11.14 0.80 21.47
N LYS A 278 12.43 0.46 21.49
CA LYS A 278 13.50 1.30 20.96
C LYS A 278 13.99 0.75 19.62
N VAL A 279 14.05 1.61 18.62
CA VAL A 279 14.57 1.29 17.28
C VAL A 279 15.69 2.27 16.95
N VAL A 280 16.87 1.74 16.65
CA VAL A 280 18.06 2.51 16.28
C VAL A 280 18.31 2.41 14.78
N SER A 281 18.41 3.55 14.12
CA SER A 281 18.80 3.69 12.72
C SER A 281 20.10 4.48 12.60
N VAL A 282 20.95 4.13 11.63
CA VAL A 282 22.11 4.95 11.25
C VAL A 282 21.93 5.36 9.79
N ILE A 283 21.87 6.67 9.55
CA ILE A 283 21.69 7.27 8.23
C ILE A 283 22.81 8.27 7.93
N THR A 284 22.94 8.71 6.68
CA THR A 284 23.88 9.77 6.32
C THR A 284 23.45 11.09 6.96
N LYS A 285 24.42 11.96 7.25
CA LYS A 285 24.15 13.33 7.74
C LYS A 285 23.28 14.12 6.75
N GLU A 286 23.47 13.89 5.46
CA GLU A 286 22.62 14.44 4.41
C GLU A 286 21.17 13.98 4.54
N SER A 287 20.91 12.67 4.67
CA SER A 287 19.54 12.15 4.87
C SER A 287 18.92 12.66 6.16
N PHE A 288 19.68 12.76 7.25
CA PHE A 288 19.21 13.34 8.50
C PHE A 288 18.74 14.79 8.32
N THR A 289 19.55 15.59 7.60
CA THR A 289 19.27 17.01 7.32
C THR A 289 18.08 17.16 6.37
N ASN A 290 18.03 16.38 5.29
CA ASN A 290 16.96 16.41 4.30
C ASN A 290 15.60 15.97 4.88
N LEU A 291 15.61 15.06 5.84
CA LEU A 291 14.41 14.63 6.56
C LEU A 291 14.00 15.60 7.68
N GLY A 292 14.79 16.65 7.95
CA GLY A 292 14.49 17.64 8.99
C GLY A 292 14.36 17.04 10.39
N LEU A 293 15.07 15.95 10.68
CA LEU A 293 14.90 15.19 11.91
C LEU A 293 15.32 16.01 13.14
N ALA A 294 14.46 16.01 14.16
CA ALA A 294 14.71 16.67 15.44
C ALA A 294 14.26 15.80 16.61
N MET A 295 14.79 16.06 17.80
CA MET A 295 14.35 15.42 19.04
C MET A 295 12.83 15.59 19.22
N GLY A 296 12.14 14.54 19.65
CA GLY A 296 10.69 14.53 19.88
C GLY A 296 9.83 14.40 18.62
N MET A 297 10.42 14.48 17.42
CA MET A 297 9.69 14.36 16.16
C MET A 297 9.15 12.94 15.97
N THR A 298 7.88 12.82 15.59
CA THR A 298 7.28 11.53 15.22
C THR A 298 7.77 11.10 13.86
N VAL A 299 8.34 9.90 13.79
CA VAL A 299 8.92 9.31 12.58
C VAL A 299 8.54 7.85 12.47
N MET A 300 8.68 7.34 11.26
CA MET A 300 8.42 5.95 10.92
C MET A 300 9.71 5.26 10.51
N ALA A 301 10.08 4.21 11.24
CA ALA A 301 11.19 3.32 10.94
C ALA A 301 10.68 2.08 10.21
N THR A 302 11.26 1.78 9.05
CA THR A 302 10.88 0.63 8.21
C THR A 302 12.06 -0.34 8.05
N ILE A 303 11.76 -1.64 8.09
CA ILE A 303 12.75 -2.71 7.95
C ILE A 303 12.22 -3.75 6.97
N LYS A 304 13.05 -4.11 5.99
CA LYS A 304 12.73 -5.17 5.04
C LYS A 304 12.81 -6.54 5.73
N ALA A 305 11.83 -7.42 5.52
CA ALA A 305 11.82 -8.74 6.16
C ALA A 305 13.10 -9.58 5.91
N PRO A 306 13.74 -9.55 4.73
CA PRO A 306 15.02 -10.25 4.51
C PRO A 306 16.21 -9.70 5.31
N TRP A 307 16.09 -8.54 5.96
CA TRP A 307 17.15 -7.95 6.80
C TRP A 307 16.99 -8.32 8.28
N VAL A 308 15.91 -9.02 8.63
CA VAL A 308 15.64 -9.47 9.99
C VAL A 308 16.25 -10.85 10.18
N VAL A 309 17.28 -10.94 11.01
CA VAL A 309 17.93 -12.21 11.35
C VAL A 309 17.29 -12.76 12.61
N LEU A 310 16.92 -14.04 12.61
CA LEU A 310 16.35 -14.69 13.77
C LEU A 310 17.43 -15.42 14.57
N VAL A 311 17.39 -15.25 15.89
CA VAL A 311 18.26 -15.95 16.85
C VAL A 311 17.43 -16.52 17.98
N LYS A 312 17.75 -17.74 18.43
CA LYS A 312 17.12 -18.31 19.63
C LYS A 312 17.45 -17.42 20.83
N LYS A 313 16.47 -17.22 21.72
CA LYS A 313 16.59 -16.33 22.89
C LYS A 313 17.75 -16.71 23.83
N GLU A 314 18.05 -18.01 23.92
CA GLU A 314 19.13 -18.58 24.73
C GLU A 314 20.53 -18.40 24.09
N SER A 315 20.62 -17.82 22.90
CA SER A 315 21.88 -17.64 22.20
C SER A 315 22.80 -16.65 22.93
N THR A 316 24.05 -17.06 23.15
CA THR A 316 25.09 -16.23 23.77
C THR A 316 25.89 -15.39 22.76
N LEU A 317 25.40 -15.27 21.53
CA LEU A 317 26.10 -14.59 20.44
C LEU A 317 26.22 -13.08 20.71
N LYS A 318 27.46 -12.61 20.83
CA LYS A 318 27.76 -11.17 20.79
C LYS A 318 27.73 -10.70 19.35
N THR A 319 26.89 -9.72 19.05
CA THR A 319 26.74 -9.22 17.69
C THR A 319 26.79 -7.70 17.65
N SER A 320 27.08 -7.16 16.48
CA SER A 320 27.09 -5.71 16.23
C SER A 320 25.75 -5.22 15.66
N ALA A 321 24.66 -6.00 15.77
CA ALA A 321 23.31 -5.50 15.55
C ALA A 321 22.90 -4.63 16.74
N ARG A 322 22.20 -3.52 16.47
CA ARG A 322 21.78 -2.58 17.53
C ARG A 322 20.31 -2.72 17.90
N ASN A 323 19.54 -3.42 17.06
CA ASN A 323 18.13 -3.69 17.28
C ASN A 323 17.96 -5.17 17.60
N LEU A 324 17.33 -5.46 18.73
CA LEU A 324 17.00 -6.81 19.19
C LEU A 324 15.58 -6.78 19.74
N PHE A 325 14.68 -7.50 19.08
CA PHE A 325 13.27 -7.57 19.46
C PHE A 325 12.92 -9.02 19.77
N CYS A 326 12.58 -9.33 21.01
CA CYS A 326 12.25 -10.69 21.43
C CYS A 326 10.74 -10.88 21.55
N GLY A 327 10.29 -12.11 21.30
CA GLY A 327 8.88 -12.46 21.35
C GLY A 327 8.66 -13.93 21.02
N GLN A 328 7.43 -14.25 20.64
CA GLN A 328 7.00 -15.62 20.34
C GLN A 328 6.62 -15.79 18.87
N ILE A 329 7.02 -16.89 18.23
CA ILE A 329 6.62 -17.16 16.84
C ILE A 329 5.12 -17.41 16.77
N SER A 330 4.38 -16.55 16.06
CA SER A 330 2.93 -16.66 15.89
C SER A 330 2.52 -17.24 14.54
N ALA A 331 3.37 -17.15 13.53
CA ALA A 331 3.18 -17.84 12.25
C ALA A 331 4.51 -18.26 11.62
N LEU A 332 4.48 -19.42 10.97
CA LEU A 332 5.60 -19.97 10.20
C LEU A 332 5.03 -20.54 8.91
N ASN A 333 5.31 -19.90 7.78
CA ASN A 333 4.91 -20.34 6.45
C ASN A 333 6.17 -20.69 5.65
N SER A 334 6.28 -21.92 5.16
CA SER A 334 7.42 -22.37 4.34
C SER A 334 6.94 -22.82 2.96
N ASP A 335 7.77 -22.61 1.94
CA ASP A 335 7.53 -23.01 0.55
C ASP A 335 8.71 -23.77 -0.11
N GLN A 336 9.47 -24.55 0.67
CA GLN A 336 10.66 -25.34 0.27
C GLN A 336 11.89 -24.51 -0.15
N ILE A 337 11.75 -23.21 -0.39
CA ILE A 337 12.85 -22.30 -0.73
C ILE A 337 13.04 -21.28 0.41
N MET A 338 11.94 -20.69 0.85
CA MET A 338 11.92 -19.65 1.86
C MET A 338 10.93 -19.99 2.98
N ALA A 339 11.20 -19.40 4.15
CA ALA A 339 10.30 -19.42 5.27
C ALA A 339 10.00 -17.98 5.69
N GLU A 340 8.71 -17.64 5.74
CA GLU A 340 8.19 -16.44 6.37
C GLU A 340 7.86 -16.76 7.82
N VAL A 341 8.55 -16.06 8.73
CA VAL A 341 8.38 -16.19 10.17
C VAL A 341 7.80 -14.89 10.70
N VAL A 342 6.69 -14.97 11.43
CA VAL A 342 6.09 -13.84 12.12
C VAL A 342 6.27 -14.05 13.62
N VAL A 343 6.83 -13.03 14.28
CA VAL A 343 7.08 -13.02 15.72
C VAL A 343 6.21 -11.94 16.36
N ASP A 344 5.45 -12.33 17.36
CA ASP A 344 4.67 -11.41 18.19
C ASP A 344 5.57 -10.94 19.33
N LEU A 345 5.83 -9.63 19.36
CA LEU A 345 6.59 -8.98 20.41
C LEU A 345 5.69 -8.74 21.63
N ASP A 346 6.33 -8.54 22.79
CA ASP A 346 5.63 -8.38 24.08
C ASP A 346 4.65 -7.20 24.10
N ASP A 347 4.86 -6.20 23.24
CA ASP A 347 4.02 -5.02 23.13
C ASP A 347 2.85 -5.16 22.13
N GLY A 348 2.66 -6.34 21.55
CA GLY A 348 1.65 -6.63 20.54
C GLY A 348 2.05 -6.26 19.11
N THR A 349 3.22 -5.65 18.91
CA THR A 349 3.78 -5.42 17.57
C THR A 349 4.21 -6.75 16.95
N LYS A 350 3.99 -6.91 15.64
CA LYS A 350 4.47 -8.09 14.89
C LYS A 350 5.72 -7.73 14.09
N ILE A 351 6.73 -8.59 14.12
CA ILE A 351 7.89 -8.50 13.23
C ILE A 351 7.97 -9.73 12.33
N THR A 352 8.08 -9.50 11.03
CA THR A 352 8.21 -10.53 10.00
C THR A 352 9.66 -10.64 9.54
N SER A 353 10.17 -11.86 9.50
CA SER A 353 11.45 -12.23 8.91
C SER A 353 11.22 -13.14 7.71
N LEU A 354 12.03 -12.96 6.66
CA LEU A 354 12.12 -13.87 5.52
C LEU A 354 13.50 -14.52 5.54
N ILE A 355 13.56 -15.82 5.80
CA ILE A 355 14.78 -16.63 5.82
C ILE A 355 14.68 -17.78 4.83
N THR A 356 15.77 -18.52 4.62
CA THR A 356 15.71 -19.76 3.84
C THR A 356 15.00 -20.85 4.63
N ASP A 357 14.33 -21.76 3.94
CA ASP A 357 13.68 -22.91 4.58
C ASP A 357 14.70 -23.79 5.33
N GLU A 358 15.90 -23.93 4.78
CA GLU A 358 17.04 -24.60 5.42
C GLU A 358 17.39 -23.94 6.77
N SER A 359 17.38 -22.61 6.84
CA SER A 359 17.67 -21.88 8.10
C SER A 359 16.58 -22.11 9.13
N ALA A 360 15.31 -22.11 8.72
CA ALA A 360 14.18 -22.39 9.62
C ALA A 360 14.27 -23.82 10.19
N THR A 361 14.64 -24.78 9.34
CA THR A 361 14.85 -26.19 9.72
C THR A 361 16.05 -26.34 10.65
N LYS A 362 17.18 -25.71 10.33
CA LYS A 362 18.41 -25.75 11.14
C LYS A 362 18.24 -25.11 12.51
N LEU A 363 17.44 -24.06 12.60
CA LEU A 363 17.07 -23.42 13.86
C LEU A 363 15.98 -24.18 14.62
N ALA A 364 15.39 -25.23 14.02
CA ALA A 364 14.26 -25.98 14.57
C ALA A 364 13.15 -25.05 15.07
N LEU A 365 12.65 -24.18 14.18
CA LEU A 365 11.62 -23.20 14.51
C LEU A 365 10.24 -23.83 14.52
N ASN A 366 9.48 -23.60 15.60
CA ASN A 366 8.07 -23.97 15.70
C ASN A 366 7.22 -22.77 16.12
N ILE A 367 5.94 -22.79 15.73
CA ILE A 367 4.97 -21.83 16.26
C ILE A 367 4.91 -22.02 17.78
N GLY A 368 5.02 -20.92 18.52
CA GLY A 368 5.08 -20.90 19.96
C GLY A 368 6.50 -20.83 20.55
N ASP A 369 7.56 -20.97 19.74
CA ASP A 369 8.93 -20.83 20.23
C ASP A 369 9.24 -19.38 20.63
N GLU A 370 10.01 -19.20 21.69
CA GLU A 370 10.63 -17.91 22.00
C GLU A 370 11.83 -17.64 21.09
N ILE A 371 11.85 -16.47 20.47
CA ILE A 371 12.88 -16.08 19.52
C ILE A 371 13.13 -14.58 19.55
N CYS A 372 14.31 -14.15 19.11
CA CYS A 372 14.62 -12.74 18.95
C CYS A 372 14.96 -12.42 17.49
N ALA A 373 14.43 -11.30 17.03
CA ALA A 373 14.67 -10.69 15.74
C ALA A 373 15.75 -9.60 15.88
N MET A 374 16.86 -9.79 15.18
CA MET A 374 18.00 -8.91 15.17
C MET A 374 18.10 -8.11 13.87
N VAL A 375 18.38 -6.81 13.97
CA VAL A 375 18.54 -5.92 12.82
C VAL A 375 19.71 -4.96 13.01
N LYS A 376 20.52 -4.80 11.96
CA LYS A 376 21.56 -3.77 11.88
C LYS A 376 20.95 -2.38 11.81
N ALA A 377 21.54 -1.39 12.49
CA ALA A 377 21.02 -0.02 12.43
C ALA A 377 21.02 0.57 11.01
N PHE A 378 21.98 0.17 10.16
CA PHE A 378 22.04 0.55 8.74
C PHE A 378 20.94 -0.07 7.86
N SER A 379 20.21 -1.06 8.38
CA SER A 379 19.09 -1.73 7.71
C SER A 379 17.73 -1.17 8.15
N VAL A 380 17.72 -0.08 8.91
CA VAL A 380 16.51 0.62 9.34
C VAL A 380 16.41 1.91 8.56
N ILE A 381 15.37 2.07 7.75
CA ILE A 381 15.12 3.27 6.95
C ILE A 381 14.13 4.17 7.69
N LEU A 382 14.47 5.45 7.82
CA LEU A 382 13.59 6.45 8.45
C LEU A 382 12.80 7.22 7.40
N THR A 383 11.56 7.52 7.75
CA THR A 383 10.66 8.38 6.98
C THR A 383 9.86 9.25 7.93
N ILE A 384 9.47 10.44 7.45
CA ILE A 384 8.62 11.36 8.20
C ILE A 384 7.21 10.77 8.21
N ALA A 385 6.60 10.73 9.40
CA ALA A 385 5.33 10.07 9.65
C ALA A 385 4.12 10.79 9.04
#